data_AF-A0A821K5Q4-F1
#
_entry.id   AF-A0A821K5Q4-F1
#
_cell.length_a   1.000
_cell.length_b   1.000
_cell.length_c   1.000
_cell.angle_alpha   90.00
_cell.angle_beta   90.00
_cell.angle_gamma   90.00
#
_symmetry.space_group_name_H-M   'P 1'
#
loop_
_entity.id
_entity.type
_entity.pdbx_description
1 polymer ?
#
loop_
_entity_poly.entity_id
_entity_poly.type
_entity_poly.pdbx_seq_one_letter_code
_entity_poly.pdbx_strand_id
1 'polypeptide(L)' 'MEGGELFNRIEQRNDKPYTERDAARHIWMLVQAVHHLHTMDIAHRDLKPENLLLTDKTNDAILKLGDFGFAKE' A
#
# COMPACT_ATOMS: atom_id res chain seq x y z
N MET A 1 -6.34 10.69 1.28
CA MET A 1 -6.38 9.22 1.13
C MET A 1 -7.84 8.83 1.28
N GLU A 2 -8.61 8.99 0.22
CA GLU A 2 -10.07 8.78 0.25
C GLU A 2 -10.46 7.34 -0.10
N GLY A 3 -9.49 6.56 -0.58
CA GLY A 3 -9.64 5.14 -0.91
C GLY A 3 -9.64 4.20 0.30
N GLY A 4 -9.21 4.69 1.46
CA GLY A 4 -9.08 3.89 2.68
C GLY A 4 -7.94 2.88 2.61
N GLU A 5 -8.00 1.87 3.48
CA GLU A 5 -7.00 0.80 3.55
C GLU A 5 -7.15 -0.20 2.39
N LEU A 6 -6.02 -0.65 1.85
CA LEU A 6 -5.98 -1.64 0.78
C LEU A 6 -6.70 -2.94 1.18
N PHE A 7 -6.49 -3.41 2.41
CA PHE A 7 -7.07 -4.66 2.88
C PHE A 7 -8.61 -4.60 2.89
N ASN A 8 -9.18 -3.54 3.47
CA ASN A 8 -10.62 -3.30 3.46
C ASN A 8 -11.18 -3.23 2.03
N ARG A 9 -10.43 -2.66 1.08
CA ARG A 9 -10.84 -2.58 -0.33
C ARG A 9 -10.89 -3.96 -1.01
N ILE A 10 -10.01 -4.88 -0.62
CA ILE A 10 -9.98 -6.26 -1.11
C ILE A 10 -11.16 -7.03 -0.53
N GLU A 11 -11.41 -6.92 0.78
CA GLU A 11 -12.53 -7.62 1.45
C GLU A 11 -13.90 -7.17 0.95
N GLN A 12 -14.07 -5.87 0.69
CA GLN A 12 -15.35 -5.31 0.21
C GLN A 12 -15.63 -5.60 -1.28
N ARG A 13 -14.70 -6.24 -2.00
CA ARG A 13 -14.82 -6.50 -3.43
C ARG A 13 -15.67 -7.76 -3.67
N ASN A 14 -16.98 -7.59 -3.77
CA ASN A 14 -17.92 -8.70 -4.00
C ASN A 14 -18.10 -9.07 -5.48
N ASP A 15 -17.91 -8.12 -6.39
CA ASP A 15 -18.31 -8.30 -7.80
C ASP A 15 -17.22 -8.92 -8.68
N LYS A 16 -15.95 -8.92 -8.23
CA LYS A 16 -14.79 -9.40 -9.00
C LYS A 16 -13.75 -10.03 -8.07
N PRO A 17 -13.23 -11.23 -8.41
CA PRO A 17 -12.13 -11.83 -7.67
C PRO A 17 -10.91 -10.91 -7.59
N TYR A 18 -10.20 -10.95 -6.46
CA TYR A 18 -8.88 -10.36 -6.35
C TYR A 18 -7.87 -11.32 -6.98
N THR A 19 -7.21 -10.88 -8.06
CA THR A 19 -6.35 -11.73 -8.88
C THR A 19 -4.88 -11.62 -8.48
N GLU A 20 -4.05 -12.58 -8.89
CA GLU A 20 -2.59 -12.48 -8.74
C GLU A 20 -2.01 -11.23 -9.42
N ARG A 21 -2.60 -10.82 -10.55
CA ARG A 21 -2.21 -9.57 -11.23
C ARG A 21 -2.50 -8.33 -10.37
N ASP A 22 -3.63 -8.31 -9.66
CA ASP A 22 -3.94 -7.24 -8.71
C ASP A 22 -2.92 -7.23 -7.56
N ALA A 23 -2.58 -8.40 -7.02
CA ALA A 23 -1.57 -8.54 -5.98
C ALA A 23 -0.20 -8.03 -6.42
N ALA A 24 0.27 -8.45 -7.61
CA ALA A 24 1.54 -8.00 -8.18
C ALA A 24 1.59 -6.48 -8.35
N ARG A 25 0.49 -5.85 -8.76
CA ARG A 25 0.41 -4.38 -8.91
C ARG A 25 0.59 -3.67 -7.56
N HIS A 26 -0.10 -4.12 -6.51
CA HIS A 26 0.01 -3.52 -5.19
C HIS A 26 1.38 -3.75 -4.55
N ILE A 27 1.93 -4.96 -4.67
CA ILE A 27 3.28 -5.28 -4.19
C ILE A 27 4.33 -4.44 -4.90
N TRP A 28 4.21 -4.25 -6.22
CA TRP A 28 5.13 -3.38 -6.96
C TRP A 28 5.12 -1.96 -6.41
N MET A 29 3.95 -1.35 -6.18
CA MET A 29 3.85 0.00 -5.61
C MET A 29 4.43 0.08 -4.18
N LEU A 30 4.16 -0.93 -3.34
CA LEU A 30 4.73 -1.01 -1.99
C LEU A 30 6.26 -1.09 -2.02
N VAL A 31 6.81 -1.96 -2.87
CA VAL A 31 8.27 -2.11 -3.01
C VAL A 31 8.91 -0.84 -3.56
N GLN A 32 8.26 -0.12 -4.48
CA GLN A 32 8.74 1.19 -4.92
C GLN A 32 8.80 2.21 -3.76
N ALA A 33 7.78 2.25 -2.91
CA ALA A 33 7.77 3.13 -1.75
C ALA A 33 8.90 2.76 -0.76
N VAL A 34 9.04 1.46 -0.43
CA VAL A 34 10.10 0.97 0.47
C VAL A 34 11.49 1.20 -0.10
N HIS A 35 11.68 0.94 -1.40
CA HIS A 35 12.94 1.19 -2.09
C HIS A 35 13.33 2.66 -1.99
N HIS A 36 12.39 3.58 -2.24
CA HIS A 36 12.63 5.02 -2.10
C HIS A 36 13.13 5.38 -0.69
N LEU A 37 12.48 4.87 0.35
CA LEU A 37 12.94 5.08 1.73
C LEU A 37 14.36 4.54 1.96
N HIS A 38 14.64 3.34 1.48
CA HIS A 38 15.98 2.75 1.60
C HIS A 38 17.04 3.52 0.82
N THR A 39 16.70 4.20 -0.28
CA THR A 39 17.67 5.11 -0.96
C THR A 39 18.04 6.34 -0.14
N MET A 40 17.24 6.65 0.89
CA MET A 40 17.46 7.73 1.84
C MET A 40 17.98 7.21 3.20
N ASP A 41 18.42 5.95 3.25
CA ASP A 41 18.82 5.24 4.48
C ASP A 41 17.69 5.10 5.52
N ILE A 42 16.43 5.33 5.15
CA ILE A 42 15.29 5.25 6.06
C ILE A 42 14.66 3.86 6.01
N ALA A 43 14.63 3.15 7.13
CA ALA A 43 13.82 1.94 7.31
C ALA A 43 12.44 2.30 7.91
N HIS A 44 11.34 1.91 7.27
CA HIS A 44 9.97 2.17 7.77
C HIS A 44 9.65 1.45 9.09
N ARG A 45 10.11 0.19 9.22
CA ARG A 45 9.96 -0.70 10.40
C ARG A 45 8.55 -1.08 10.84
N ASP A 46 7.50 -0.46 10.32
CA ASP A 46 6.09 -0.79 10.63
C ASP A 46 5.27 -1.09 9.36
N LEU A 47 5.73 -2.06 8.54
CA LEU A 47 5.01 -2.48 7.34
C LEU A 47 3.89 -3.47 7.73
N LYS A 48 2.64 -3.02 7.65
CA LYS A 48 1.44 -3.79 7.97
C LYS A 48 0.22 -3.26 7.18
N PRO A 49 -0.86 -4.05 7.02
CA PRO A 49 -2.02 -3.68 6.20
C PRO A 49 -2.65 -2.31 6.52
N GLU A 50 -2.67 -1.93 7.79
CA GLU A 50 -3.24 -0.68 8.30
C GLU A 50 -2.50 0.55 7.76
N ASN A 51 -1.21 0.39 7.41
CA ASN A 51 -0.35 1.44 6.89
C ASN A 51 -0.35 1.50 5.35
N LEU A 52 -1.15 0.67 4.68
CA LEU A 52 -1.25 0.58 3.22
C LEU A 52 -2.55 1.24 2.72
N LEU A 53 -2.44 2.48 2.25
CA LEU A 53 -3.59 3.34 1.99
C LEU A 53 -3.73 3.68 0.50
N LEU A 54 -4.96 3.72 0.01
CA LEU A 54 -5.30 4.06 -1.38
C LEU A 54 -5.63 5.55 -1.52
N THR A 55 -5.19 6.15 -2.62
CA THR A 55 -5.46 7.57 -2.91
C THR A 55 -6.94 7.88 -3.00
N ASP A 56 -7.70 7.01 -3.66
CA ASP A 56 -9.10 7.16 -4.01
C ASP A 56 -9.77 5.78 -4.19
N LYS A 57 -11.06 5.74 -4.57
CA LYS A 57 -11.85 4.50 -4.64
C LYS A 57 -11.80 3.80 -6.00
N THR A 58 -11.10 4.36 -6.98
CA THR A 58 -11.03 3.81 -8.34
C THR A 58 -10.20 2.52 -8.36
N ASN A 59 -10.32 1.74 -9.43
CA ASN A 59 -9.46 0.57 -9.62
C ASN A 59 -8.00 0.97 -9.93
N ASP A 60 -7.75 2.23 -10.27
CA ASP A 60 -6.43 2.77 -10.59
C ASP A 60 -5.80 3.58 -9.46
N ALA A 61 -6.43 3.50 -8.28
CA ALA A 61 -5.92 4.12 -7.07
C ALA A 61 -4.46 3.71 -6.80
N ILE A 62 -3.66 4.71 -6.45
CA ILE A 62 -2.24 4.54 -6.10
C ILE A 62 -2.17 4.10 -4.65
N LEU A 63 -1.36 3.06 -4.40
CA LEU A 63 -1.02 2.62 -3.05
C LEU A 63 0.05 3.53 -2.46
N LYS A 64 -0.19 4.03 -1.26
CA LYS A 64 0.75 4.85 -0.48
C LYS A 64 1.01 4.20 0.86
N LEU A 65 2.27 4.26 1.28
CA LEU A 65 2.70 3.86 2.61
C LEU A 65 2.50 5.02 3.58
N GLY A 66 1.84 4.75 4.71
CA GLY A 66 1.60 5.70 5.79
C GLY A 66 2.24 5.28 7.11
N ASP A 67 2.13 6.16 8.11
CA ASP A 67 2.64 6.00 9.49
C ASP A 67 4.15 5.73 9.63
N PHE A 68 4.91 6.81 9.81
CA PHE A 68 6.36 6.80 10.00
C PHE A 68 6.79 6.84 11.47
N GLY A 69 5.89 6.53 12.42
CA GLY A 69 6.16 6.63 13.86
C GLY A 69 7.34 5.77 14.35
N PHE A 70 7.68 4.71 13.63
CA PHE A 70 8.81 3.81 13.90
C PHE A 70 9.97 3.93 12.92
N ALA A 71 9.87 4.86 11.96
CA ALA A 71 10.86 5.00 10.90
C ALA A 71 12.20 5.51 11.48
N LYS A 72 13.31 5.01 10.93
CA LYS A 72 14.65 5.39 11.38
C LYS A 72 15.68 5.31 10.26
N GLU A 73 16.63 6.24 10.28
CA GLU A 73 17.94 6.14 9.64
C GLU A 73 18.77 4.96 10.21
#